data_AF-A0A3N7AV51-F1
#
_entry.id   AF-A0A3N7AV51-F1
#
_cell.length_a   1.000
_cell.length_b   1.000
_cell.length_c   1.000
_cell.angle_alpha   90.00
_cell.angle_beta   90.00
_cell.angle_gamma   90.00
#
_symmetry.space_group_name_H-M   'P 1'
#
loop_
_entity.id
_entity.type
_entity.pdbx_description
1 polymer ?
#
loop_
_entity_poly.entity_id
_entity_poly.type
_entity_poly.pdbx_seq_one_letter_code
_entity_poly.pdbx_strand_id
1 'polypeptide(L)'
;MKYIFSTCLSAAFLLVGNVALAQPASVEADTSARAYLPKELVERYPADTIKSNEVAERAVAEVTKTRADIEKRFADEQKACYKVFFTTSCLDKIKEQRRLDMVAIKPIEIEANSYIRHAKVDERDRRLAEKNAQSADKAAANTDKPADERTPKDGPGATEEAQRKARAEAYAKRNAEFAEKQRLLKENEAADAQKRAENVQRYEEKVRAAEEKQKEIARKKAEKANVPAAKP
;
A
#
# COMPACT_ATOMS: atom_id res chain seq x y z
N MET A 1 36.07 57.25 58.38
CA MET A 1 35.58 56.23 57.44
C MET A 1 34.79 56.97 56.35
N LYS A 2 35.43 57.54 55.31
CA LYS A 2 35.65 56.98 53.94
C LYS A 2 34.35 56.40 53.34
N TYR A 3 33.67 56.92 52.29
CA TYR A 3 33.84 57.99 51.28
C TYR A 3 32.44 58.50 50.83
N ILE A 4 32.11 59.80 50.84
CA ILE A 4 32.04 60.77 49.72
C ILE A 4 31.12 60.38 48.53
N PHE A 5 29.95 61.03 48.45
CA PHE A 5 29.19 61.29 47.22
C PHE A 5 29.87 62.42 46.43
N SER A 6 30.15 62.23 45.14
CA SER A 6 30.35 63.36 44.21
C SER A 6 30.14 62.94 42.75
N THR A 7 29.40 63.79 42.05
CA THR A 7 28.87 63.69 40.69
C THR A 7 29.87 64.16 39.61
N CYS A 8 29.89 63.52 38.44
CA CYS A 8 30.25 64.10 37.12
C CYS A 8 29.70 63.14 36.05
N LEU A 9 28.59 63.43 35.37
CA LEU A 9 28.45 64.21 34.13
C LEU A 9 29.29 63.70 32.94
N SER A 10 28.57 63.40 31.85
CA SER A 10 29.00 63.41 30.43
C SER A 10 29.58 62.14 29.79
N ALA A 11 28.67 61.41 29.16
CA ALA A 11 28.66 61.04 27.73
C ALA A 11 30.00 60.74 27.01
N ALA A 12 30.14 59.50 26.52
CA ALA A 12 30.68 59.24 25.18
C ALA A 12 30.27 57.86 24.68
N PHE A 13 29.62 57.88 23.53
CA PHE A 13 29.21 56.78 22.68
C PHE A 13 30.42 55.93 22.26
N LEU A 14 30.43 54.63 22.56
CA LEU A 14 31.18 53.65 21.76
C LEU A 14 30.34 52.39 21.57
N LEU A 15 29.74 52.35 20.39
CA LEU A 15 29.17 51.18 19.72
C LEU A 15 30.20 50.03 19.71
N VAL A 16 30.00 49.03 20.56
CA VAL A 16 30.53 47.68 20.30
C VAL A 16 29.34 46.86 19.80
N GLY A 17 29.26 46.74 18.48
CA GLY A 17 28.27 45.91 17.82
C GLY A 17 28.42 44.47 18.28
N ASN A 18 27.34 43.92 18.85
CA ASN A 18 27.18 42.49 18.95
C ASN A 18 27.11 41.93 17.52
N VAL A 19 28.24 41.46 17.02
CA VAL A 19 28.27 40.56 15.86
C VAL A 19 27.65 39.25 16.33
N ALA A 20 26.34 39.13 16.09
CA ALA A 20 25.66 37.85 16.11
C ALA A 20 26.31 36.97 15.03
N LEU A 21 27.25 36.14 15.43
CA LEU A 21 27.68 34.98 14.65
C LEU A 21 26.47 34.06 14.53
N ALA A 22 25.73 34.23 13.43
CA ALA A 22 24.75 33.25 12.97
C ALA A 22 25.53 31.96 12.65
N GLN A 23 25.51 31.01 13.58
CA GLN A 23 25.90 29.64 13.31
C GLN A 23 24.91 29.05 12.31
N PRO A 24 25.34 28.53 11.13
CA PRO A 24 24.50 27.64 10.34
C PRO A 24 24.47 26.28 11.05
N ALA A 25 23.69 26.19 12.13
CA ALA A 25 23.47 24.94 12.83
C ALA A 25 22.49 24.07 12.01
N SER A 26 22.96 22.86 11.67
CA SER A 26 22.17 21.62 11.57
C SER A 26 21.10 21.51 10.47
N VAL A 27 21.49 21.52 9.20
CA VAL A 27 20.69 20.86 8.13
C VAL A 27 21.24 19.46 7.80
N GLU A 28 22.50 19.17 8.11
CA GLU A 28 23.14 17.88 7.78
C GLU A 28 22.84 16.75 8.78
N ALA A 29 22.58 17.08 10.06
CA ALA A 29 22.23 16.06 11.05
C ALA A 29 20.85 15.43 10.75
N ASP A 30 19.94 16.21 10.19
CA ASP A 30 18.56 15.80 9.96
C ASP A 30 18.43 14.86 8.75
N THR A 31 19.27 15.03 7.72
CA THR A 31 19.32 14.11 6.56
C THR A 31 19.92 12.76 6.92
N SER A 32 20.95 12.73 7.77
CA SER A 32 21.58 11.48 8.22
C SER A 32 20.69 10.64 9.14
N ALA A 33 19.99 11.26 10.09
CA ALA A 33 19.00 10.59 10.93
C ALA A 33 17.80 10.05 10.14
N ARG A 34 17.43 10.72 9.04
CA ARG A 34 16.31 10.33 8.17
C ARG A 34 16.62 9.18 7.22
N ALA A 35 17.85 9.03 6.75
CA ALA A 35 18.28 7.88 5.95
C ALA A 35 18.46 6.61 6.80
N TYR A 36 18.55 6.76 8.11
CA TYR A 36 18.73 5.65 9.05
C TYR A 36 17.45 4.81 9.20
N LEU A 37 16.27 5.43 9.13
CA LEU A 37 14.98 4.74 9.37
C LEU A 37 14.67 3.58 8.41
N PRO A 38 14.80 3.70 7.07
CA PRO A 38 14.55 2.57 6.16
C PRO A 38 15.61 1.47 6.33
N LYS A 39 16.86 1.85 6.60
CA LYS A 39 17.96 0.92 6.78
C LYS A 39 17.81 0.10 8.06
N GLU A 40 17.47 0.75 9.18
CA GLU A 40 17.16 0.08 10.45
C GLU A 40 16.04 -0.94 10.30
N LEU A 41 15.01 -0.62 9.50
CA LEU A 41 13.89 -1.52 9.29
C LEU A 41 14.31 -2.77 8.51
N VAL A 42 15.18 -2.62 7.51
CA VAL A 42 15.76 -3.74 6.76
C VAL A 42 16.67 -4.60 7.65
N GLU A 43 17.43 -3.99 8.56
CA GLU A 43 18.26 -4.72 9.52
C GLU A 43 17.40 -5.50 10.55
N ARG A 44 16.26 -4.94 10.94
CA ARG A 44 15.30 -5.58 11.86
C ARG A 44 14.56 -6.75 11.22
N TYR A 45 14.24 -6.65 9.93
CA TYR A 45 13.57 -7.70 9.16
C TYR A 45 14.43 -8.13 7.96
N PRO A 46 15.48 -8.95 8.20
CA PRO A 46 16.21 -9.57 7.11
C PRO A 46 15.27 -10.45 6.27
N ALA A 47 15.65 -10.67 5.01
CA ALA A 47 14.92 -11.59 4.14
C ALA A 47 14.73 -12.96 4.79
N ASP A 48 13.54 -13.54 4.59
CA ASP A 48 13.13 -14.87 5.06
C ASP A 48 13.03 -15.02 6.58
N THR A 49 12.97 -13.93 7.35
CA THR A 49 12.85 -13.99 8.82
C THR A 49 11.41 -13.98 9.33
N ILE A 50 10.43 -13.68 8.47
CA ILE A 50 9.02 -13.59 8.87
C ILE A 50 8.41 -14.99 8.87
N LYS A 51 8.29 -15.58 10.07
CA LYS A 51 7.81 -16.97 10.29
C LYS A 51 6.57 -17.09 11.16
N SER A 52 5.96 -15.99 11.59
CA SER A 52 4.71 -16.01 12.36
C SER A 52 3.78 -14.87 11.97
N ASN A 53 2.47 -15.05 12.20
CA ASN A 53 1.47 -14.02 11.90
C ASN A 53 1.72 -12.75 12.71
N GLU A 54 2.08 -12.89 14.00
CA GLU A 54 2.37 -11.75 14.87
C GLU A 54 3.55 -10.92 14.37
N VAL A 55 4.61 -11.58 13.88
CA VAL A 55 5.78 -10.90 13.30
C VAL A 55 5.41 -10.26 11.96
N ALA A 56 4.63 -10.94 11.12
CA ALA A 56 4.18 -10.40 9.84
C ALA A 56 3.30 -9.15 10.02
N GLU A 57 2.35 -9.16 10.95
CA GLU A 57 1.49 -8.02 11.25
C GLU A 57 2.29 -6.84 11.79
N ARG A 58 3.25 -7.10 12.68
CA ARG A 58 4.17 -6.07 13.18
C ARG A 58 5.01 -5.47 12.05
N ALA A 59 5.58 -6.31 11.18
CA ALA A 59 6.37 -5.86 10.03
C ALA A 59 5.54 -4.96 9.09
N VAL A 60 4.29 -5.34 8.78
CA VAL A 60 3.39 -4.49 7.97
C VAL A 60 3.10 -3.16 8.66
N ALA A 61 2.84 -3.16 9.97
CA ALA A 61 2.57 -1.93 10.72
C ALA A 61 3.78 -0.99 10.73
N GLU A 62 4.98 -1.53 10.96
CA GLU A 62 6.23 -0.77 10.94
C GLU A 62 6.55 -0.23 9.54
N VAL A 63 6.43 -1.05 8.48
CA VAL A 63 6.58 -0.61 7.09
C VAL A 63 5.59 0.53 6.77
N THR A 64 4.34 0.42 7.21
CA THR A 64 3.32 1.46 6.99
C THR A 64 3.71 2.77 7.66
N LYS A 65 4.21 2.71 8.90
CA LYS A 65 4.71 3.88 9.61
C LYS A 65 5.92 4.49 8.88
N THR A 66 6.91 3.68 8.54
CA THR A 66 8.11 4.13 7.82
C THR A 66 7.76 4.75 6.46
N ARG A 67 6.79 4.19 5.74
CA ARG A 67 6.27 4.77 4.50
C ARG A 67 5.69 6.18 4.73
N ALA A 68 4.88 6.36 5.77
CA ALA A 68 4.32 7.66 6.11
C ALA A 68 5.43 8.67 6.47
N ASP A 69 6.47 8.23 7.19
CA ASP A 69 7.62 9.07 7.54
C ASP A 69 8.44 9.47 6.29
N ILE A 70 8.66 8.54 5.35
CA ILE A 70 9.31 8.83 4.05
C ILE A 70 8.52 9.88 3.27
N GLU A 71 7.20 9.75 3.18
CA GLU A 71 6.33 10.69 2.46
C GLU A 71 6.31 12.07 3.13
N LYS A 72 6.23 12.11 4.46
CA LYS A 72 6.29 13.36 5.23
C LYS A 72 7.60 14.09 4.96
N ARG A 73 8.73 13.38 5.04
CA ARG A 73 10.04 13.94 4.72
C ARG A 73 10.10 14.47 3.29
N PHE A 74 9.64 13.69 2.31
CA PHE A 74 9.61 14.12 0.92
C PHE A 74 8.80 15.41 0.75
N ALA A 75 7.65 15.54 1.42
CA ALA A 75 6.83 16.75 1.38
C ALA A 75 7.56 17.97 2.00
N ASP A 76 8.28 17.77 3.10
CA ASP A 76 9.02 18.84 3.76
C ASP A 76 10.26 19.27 2.96
N GLU A 77 11.01 18.32 2.41
CA GLU A 77 12.14 18.57 1.51
C GLU A 77 11.71 19.21 0.20
N GLN A 78 10.55 18.82 -0.34
CA GLN A 78 9.99 19.44 -1.54
C GLN A 78 9.68 20.92 -1.31
N LYS A 79 9.10 21.30 -0.15
CA LYS A 79 8.89 22.70 0.21
C LYS A 79 10.22 23.46 0.35
N ALA A 80 11.26 22.81 0.87
CA ALA A 80 12.60 23.39 0.97
C ALA A 80 13.23 23.60 -0.42
N CYS A 81 13.06 22.66 -1.35
CA CYS A 81 13.58 22.77 -2.72
C CYS A 81 13.01 23.97 -3.48
N TYR A 82 11.77 24.37 -3.22
CA TYR A 82 11.20 25.58 -3.85
C TYR A 82 11.84 26.90 -3.38
N LYS A 83 12.67 26.86 -2.33
CA LYS A 83 13.39 28.04 -1.81
C LYS A 83 14.81 28.17 -2.38
N VAL A 84 15.31 27.18 -3.11
CA VAL A 84 16.66 27.20 -3.69
C VAL A 84 16.62 27.59 -5.16
N PHE A 85 17.71 28.16 -5.68
CA PHE A 85 17.80 28.59 -7.08
C PHE A 85 17.73 27.41 -8.05
N PHE A 86 18.37 26.28 -7.72
CA PHE A 86 18.39 25.07 -8.55
C PHE A 86 17.26 24.09 -8.18
N THR A 87 16.01 24.56 -8.23
CA THR A 87 14.82 23.79 -7.83
C THR A 87 14.74 22.43 -8.52
N THR A 88 14.95 22.36 -9.84
CA THR A 88 14.83 21.10 -10.61
C THR A 88 15.79 20.03 -10.12
N SER A 89 17.08 20.38 -9.98
CA SER A 89 18.09 19.43 -9.49
C SER A 89 17.82 18.99 -8.05
N CYS A 90 17.36 19.91 -7.20
CA CYS A 90 16.94 19.58 -5.83
C CYS A 90 15.78 18.60 -5.82
N LEU A 91 14.73 18.88 -6.62
CA LEU A 91 13.55 18.03 -6.73
C LEU A 91 13.89 16.63 -7.23
N ASP A 92 14.79 16.51 -8.21
CA ASP A 92 15.19 15.22 -8.75
C ASP A 92 15.97 14.40 -7.73
N LYS A 93 16.85 15.03 -6.95
CA LYS A 93 17.58 14.38 -5.85
C LYS A 93 16.63 13.80 -4.79
N ILE A 94 15.64 14.56 -4.35
CA ILE A 94 14.70 14.10 -3.30
C ILE A 94 13.72 13.04 -3.83
N LYS A 95 13.34 13.11 -5.12
CA LYS A 95 12.54 12.06 -5.76
C LYS A 95 13.30 10.75 -5.84
N GLU A 96 14.58 10.81 -6.20
CA GLU A 96 15.42 9.62 -6.27
C GLU A 96 15.64 9.02 -4.88
N GLN A 97 15.89 9.84 -3.86
CA GLN A 97 15.98 9.36 -2.48
C GLN A 97 14.68 8.68 -2.03
N ARG A 98 13.52 9.29 -2.28
CA ARG A 98 12.21 8.66 -2.00
C ARG A 98 12.06 7.34 -2.74
N ARG A 99 12.49 7.25 -3.99
CA ARG A 99 12.44 6.00 -4.77
C ARG A 99 13.28 4.91 -4.11
N LEU A 100 14.52 5.22 -3.74
CA LEU A 100 15.44 4.26 -3.11
C LEU A 100 14.89 3.77 -1.76
N ASP A 101 14.38 4.68 -0.92
CA ASP A 101 13.85 4.30 0.40
C ASP A 101 12.58 3.45 0.30
N MET A 102 11.70 3.77 -0.66
CA MET A 102 10.52 2.94 -0.93
C MET A 102 10.89 1.56 -1.46
N VAL A 103 11.92 1.47 -2.32
CA VAL A 103 12.42 0.19 -2.83
C VAL A 103 13.03 -0.64 -1.70
N ALA A 104 13.73 -0.03 -0.76
CA ALA A 104 14.36 -0.72 0.36
C ALA A 104 13.35 -1.44 1.28
N ILE A 105 12.21 -0.81 1.60
CA ILE A 105 11.22 -1.38 2.53
C ILE A 105 10.20 -2.33 1.86
N LYS A 106 10.08 -2.29 0.53
CA LYS A 106 9.09 -3.06 -0.23
C LYS A 106 9.22 -4.59 -0.12
N PRO A 107 10.42 -5.20 -0.10
CA PRO A 107 10.57 -6.63 0.10
C PRO A 107 9.95 -7.12 1.41
N ILE A 108 10.15 -6.36 2.50
CA ILE A 108 9.59 -6.66 3.83
C ILE A 108 8.05 -6.67 3.76
N GLU A 109 7.47 -5.67 3.09
CA GLU A 109 6.02 -5.58 2.88
C GLU A 109 5.48 -6.79 2.12
N ILE A 110 6.19 -7.23 1.08
CA ILE A 110 5.77 -8.36 0.23
C ILE A 110 5.84 -9.66 1.02
N GLU A 111 6.95 -9.92 1.72
CA GLU A 111 7.13 -11.14 2.52
C GLU A 111 6.06 -11.23 3.61
N ALA A 112 5.86 -10.15 4.37
CA ALA A 112 4.87 -10.09 5.44
C ALA A 112 3.43 -10.32 4.93
N ASN A 113 3.04 -9.63 3.86
CA ASN A 113 1.71 -9.81 3.27
C ASN A 113 1.54 -11.19 2.61
N SER A 114 2.62 -11.77 2.07
CA SER A 114 2.56 -13.14 1.56
C SER A 114 2.28 -14.11 2.69
N TYR A 115 3.01 -14.00 3.81
CA TYR A 115 2.79 -14.84 4.99
C TYR A 115 1.34 -14.75 5.49
N ILE A 116 0.83 -13.53 5.69
CA ILE A 116 -0.55 -13.30 6.17
C ILE A 116 -1.58 -13.93 5.22
N ARG A 117 -1.36 -13.81 3.90
CA ARG A 117 -2.26 -14.41 2.91
C ARG A 117 -2.23 -15.94 2.97
N HIS A 118 -1.04 -16.54 3.08
CA HIS A 118 -0.92 -18.00 3.23
C HIS A 118 -1.58 -18.49 4.52
N ALA A 119 -1.30 -17.86 5.66
CA ALA A 119 -1.89 -18.26 6.92
C ALA A 119 -3.45 -18.17 6.91
N LYS A 120 -4.02 -17.16 6.25
CA LYS A 120 -5.49 -17.05 6.07
C LYS A 120 -6.06 -18.15 5.18
N VAL A 121 -5.32 -18.54 4.15
CA VAL A 121 -5.70 -19.66 3.28
C VAL A 121 -5.68 -20.97 4.08
N ASP A 122 -4.60 -21.22 4.82
CA ASP A 122 -4.44 -22.43 5.63
C ASP A 122 -5.54 -22.54 6.70
N GLU A 123 -5.86 -21.43 7.37
CA GLU A 123 -6.95 -21.39 8.35
C GLU A 123 -8.31 -21.71 7.71
N ARG A 124 -8.59 -21.13 6.53
CA ARG A 124 -9.83 -21.38 5.80
C ARG A 124 -9.91 -22.84 5.36
N ASP A 125 -8.82 -23.40 4.87
CA ASP A 125 -8.77 -24.76 4.34
C ASP A 125 -8.91 -25.76 5.49
N ARG A 126 -8.29 -25.51 6.65
CA ARG A 126 -8.53 -26.27 7.89
C ARG A 126 -10.01 -26.23 8.29
N ARG A 127 -10.61 -25.05 8.34
CA ARG A 127 -12.03 -24.87 8.69
C ARG A 127 -12.95 -25.58 7.70
N LEU A 128 -12.60 -25.63 6.42
CA LEU A 128 -13.35 -26.35 5.40
C LEU A 128 -13.23 -27.87 5.58
N ALA A 129 -12.02 -28.37 5.86
CA ALA A 129 -11.78 -29.78 6.15
C ALA A 129 -12.57 -30.24 7.40
N GLU A 130 -12.56 -29.46 8.48
CA GLU A 130 -13.34 -29.73 9.69
C GLU A 130 -14.84 -29.80 9.41
N LYS A 131 -15.38 -28.86 8.62
CA LYS A 131 -16.80 -28.87 8.21
C LYS A 131 -17.14 -30.06 7.32
N ASN A 132 -16.25 -30.43 6.42
CA ASN A 132 -16.45 -31.58 5.54
C ASN A 132 -16.44 -32.90 6.34
N ALA A 133 -15.52 -33.04 7.30
CA ALA A 133 -15.50 -34.18 8.22
C ALA A 133 -16.80 -34.26 9.04
N GLN A 134 -17.23 -33.17 9.68
CA GLN A 134 -18.49 -33.12 10.41
C GLN A 134 -19.72 -33.44 9.55
N SER A 135 -19.69 -33.05 8.26
CA SER A 135 -20.79 -33.32 7.33
C SER A 135 -20.79 -34.77 6.87
N ALA A 136 -19.61 -35.37 6.67
CA ALA A 136 -19.46 -36.80 6.38
C ALA A 136 -19.93 -37.66 7.57
N ASP A 137 -19.54 -37.30 8.80
CA ASP A 137 -20.00 -37.98 10.02
C ASP A 137 -21.52 -37.90 10.18
N LYS A 138 -22.11 -36.73 9.91
CA LYS A 138 -23.58 -36.54 9.93
C LYS A 138 -24.28 -37.29 8.80
N ALA A 139 -23.65 -37.42 7.63
CA ALA A 139 -24.19 -38.20 6.52
C ALA A 139 -24.17 -39.70 6.86
N ALA A 140 -23.06 -40.21 7.39
CA ALA A 140 -22.91 -41.59 7.85
C ALA A 140 -23.89 -41.93 9.00
N ALA A 141 -24.04 -41.03 9.98
CA ALA A 141 -25.01 -41.21 11.06
C ALA A 141 -26.48 -41.14 10.60
N ASN A 142 -26.76 -40.62 9.40
CA ASN A 142 -28.11 -40.66 8.80
C ASN A 142 -28.32 -41.90 7.91
N THR A 143 -27.27 -42.52 7.36
CA THR A 143 -27.40 -43.78 6.62
C THR A 143 -27.64 -44.99 7.52
N ASP A 144 -27.18 -44.94 8.78
CA ASP A 144 -27.40 -45.99 9.77
C ASP A 144 -28.73 -45.86 10.53
N LYS A 145 -29.51 -44.81 10.27
CA LYS A 145 -30.90 -44.77 10.73
C LYS A 145 -31.72 -45.66 9.79
N PRO A 146 -32.39 -46.73 10.29
CA PRO A 146 -33.35 -47.45 9.47
C PRO A 146 -34.34 -46.42 8.93
N ALA A 147 -34.68 -46.53 7.65
CA ALA A 147 -35.73 -45.72 7.04
C ALA A 147 -37.00 -45.97 7.85
N ASP A 148 -37.26 -45.10 8.83
CA ASP A 148 -38.48 -45.11 9.61
C ASP A 148 -39.60 -45.03 8.58
N GLU A 149 -40.30 -46.14 8.44
CA GLU A 149 -41.45 -46.30 7.58
C GLU A 149 -42.38 -45.17 7.98
N ARG A 150 -42.50 -44.16 7.11
CA ARG A 150 -43.24 -42.92 7.39
C ARG A 150 -44.70 -43.29 7.60
N THR A 151 -45.05 -43.72 8.81
CA THR A 151 -46.42 -43.66 9.30
C THR A 151 -46.85 -42.20 9.18
N PRO A 152 -47.91 -41.88 8.42
CA PRO A 152 -48.46 -40.53 8.41
C PRO A 152 -48.81 -40.18 9.86
N LYS A 153 -48.04 -39.27 10.46
CA LYS A 153 -48.40 -38.70 11.76
C LYS A 153 -49.54 -37.72 11.49
N ASP A 154 -50.76 -38.20 11.65
CA ASP A 154 -51.94 -37.34 11.73
C ASP A 154 -51.90 -36.55 13.04
N GLY A 155 -51.60 -35.25 12.94
CA GLY A 155 -51.83 -34.26 14.00
C GLY A 155 -50.95 -33.00 13.92
N PRO A 156 -51.34 -31.91 14.61
CA PRO A 156 -52.53 -31.08 14.39
C PRO A 156 -52.28 -30.01 13.30
N GLY A 157 -53.26 -29.82 12.40
CA GLY A 157 -53.22 -28.83 11.34
C GLY A 157 -53.30 -27.40 11.87
N ALA A 158 -52.23 -26.62 11.66
CA ALA A 158 -52.17 -25.15 11.50
C ALA A 158 -50.72 -24.66 11.63
N THR A 159 -49.96 -25.20 12.58
CA THR A 159 -48.58 -24.73 12.88
C THR A 159 -47.52 -25.37 11.97
N GLU A 160 -47.69 -26.64 11.59
CA GLU A 160 -46.74 -27.34 10.70
C GLU A 160 -46.81 -26.81 9.25
N GLU A 161 -48.01 -26.49 8.77
CA GLU A 161 -48.24 -25.93 7.44
C GLU A 161 -47.69 -24.49 7.33
N ALA A 162 -47.89 -23.68 8.37
CA ALA A 162 -47.26 -22.36 8.48
C ALA A 162 -45.71 -22.47 8.46
N GLN A 163 -45.13 -23.46 9.16
CA GLN A 163 -43.68 -23.70 9.13
C GLN A 163 -43.19 -24.25 7.78
N ARG A 164 -43.98 -25.07 7.06
CA ARG A 164 -43.66 -25.51 5.69
C ARG A 164 -43.68 -24.32 4.73
N LYS A 165 -44.69 -23.47 4.80
CA LYS A 165 -44.80 -22.25 4.00
C LYS A 165 -43.64 -21.28 4.26
N ALA A 166 -43.33 -21.00 5.52
CA ALA A 166 -42.21 -20.15 5.89
C ALA A 166 -40.85 -20.69 5.39
N ARG A 167 -40.64 -22.01 5.43
CA ARG A 167 -39.43 -22.65 4.86
C ARG A 167 -39.39 -22.56 3.34
N ALA A 168 -40.51 -22.77 2.67
CA ALA A 168 -40.63 -22.64 1.21
C ALA A 168 -40.36 -21.19 0.76
N GLU A 169 -40.92 -20.20 1.46
CA GLU A 169 -40.67 -18.78 1.21
C GLU A 169 -39.20 -18.40 1.46
N ALA A 170 -38.60 -18.87 2.56
CA ALA A 170 -37.18 -18.65 2.84
C ALA A 170 -36.26 -19.30 1.78
N TYR A 171 -36.63 -20.48 1.27
CA TYR A 171 -35.90 -21.14 0.19
C TYR A 171 -36.05 -20.38 -1.14
N ALA A 172 -37.27 -19.98 -1.50
CA ALA A 172 -37.54 -19.18 -2.69
C ALA A 172 -36.77 -17.86 -2.66
N LYS A 173 -36.74 -17.17 -1.51
CA LYS A 173 -35.96 -15.95 -1.31
C LYS A 173 -34.46 -16.18 -1.54
N ARG A 174 -33.88 -17.22 -0.93
CA ARG A 174 -32.45 -17.56 -1.12
C ARG A 174 -32.11 -17.88 -2.59
N ASN A 175 -33.00 -18.58 -3.29
CA ASN A 175 -32.79 -18.90 -4.70
C ASN A 175 -32.86 -17.65 -5.58
N ALA A 176 -33.76 -16.72 -5.27
CA ALA A 176 -33.85 -15.43 -5.96
C ALA A 176 -32.58 -14.58 -5.72
N GLU A 177 -32.11 -14.49 -4.47
CA GLU A 177 -30.85 -13.80 -4.13
C GLU A 177 -29.64 -14.43 -4.83
N PHE A 178 -29.58 -15.76 -4.91
CA PHE A 178 -28.50 -16.44 -5.63
C PHE A 178 -28.55 -16.16 -7.13
N ALA A 179 -29.74 -16.22 -7.74
CA ALA A 179 -29.92 -15.91 -9.16
C ALA A 179 -29.53 -14.46 -9.48
N GLU A 180 -29.89 -13.51 -8.61
CA GLU A 180 -29.51 -12.10 -8.73
C GLU A 180 -27.99 -11.92 -8.61
N LYS A 181 -27.36 -12.54 -7.61
CA LYS A 181 -25.91 -12.55 -7.45
C LYS A 181 -25.19 -13.12 -8.68
N GLN A 182 -25.70 -14.21 -9.25
CA GLN A 182 -25.13 -14.80 -10.45
C GLN A 182 -25.27 -13.89 -11.68
N ARG A 183 -26.39 -13.18 -11.80
CA ARG A 183 -26.56 -12.17 -12.85
C ARG A 183 -25.55 -11.04 -12.69
N LEU A 184 -25.42 -10.49 -11.48
CA LEU A 184 -24.47 -9.42 -11.18
C LEU A 184 -23.02 -9.83 -11.45
N LEU A 185 -22.63 -11.06 -11.08
CA LEU A 185 -21.30 -11.59 -11.38
C LEU A 185 -21.04 -11.65 -12.90
N LYS A 186 -21.99 -12.15 -13.69
CA LYS A 186 -21.86 -12.19 -15.16
C LYS A 186 -21.78 -10.80 -15.78
N GLU A 187 -22.56 -9.85 -15.29
CA GLU A 187 -22.51 -8.44 -15.72
C GLU A 187 -21.15 -7.82 -15.41
N ASN A 188 -20.63 -8.03 -14.20
CA ASN A 188 -19.31 -7.56 -13.80
C ASN A 188 -18.19 -8.22 -14.61
N GLU A 189 -18.25 -9.53 -14.85
CA GLU A 189 -17.29 -10.24 -15.68
C GLU A 189 -17.27 -9.72 -17.12
N ALA A 190 -18.45 -9.44 -17.69
CA ALA A 190 -18.56 -8.84 -19.02
C ALA A 190 -17.98 -7.41 -19.06
N ALA A 191 -18.31 -6.58 -18.07
CA ALA A 191 -17.77 -5.22 -17.95
C ALA A 191 -16.24 -5.23 -17.78
N ASP A 192 -15.72 -6.14 -16.96
CA ASP A 192 -14.28 -6.28 -16.75
C ASP A 192 -13.57 -6.88 -17.97
N ALA A 193 -14.21 -7.78 -18.72
CA ALA A 193 -13.69 -8.28 -19.98
C ALA A 193 -13.53 -7.16 -21.02
N GLN A 194 -14.52 -6.27 -21.12
CA GLN A 194 -14.43 -5.09 -21.99
C GLN A 194 -13.29 -4.15 -21.57
N LYS A 195 -13.19 -3.83 -20.27
CA LYS A 195 -12.09 -3.02 -19.75
C LYS A 195 -10.72 -3.65 -20.00
N ARG A 196 -10.59 -4.98 -19.84
CA ARG A 196 -9.34 -5.70 -20.14
C ARG A 196 -8.98 -5.56 -21.62
N ALA A 197 -9.95 -5.77 -22.52
CA ALA A 197 -9.73 -5.61 -23.96
C ALA A 197 -9.28 -4.18 -24.32
N GLU A 198 -9.95 -3.16 -23.78
CA GLU A 198 -9.61 -1.75 -24.00
C GLU A 198 -8.20 -1.42 -23.46
N ASN A 199 -7.85 -1.92 -22.27
CA ASN A 199 -6.53 -1.73 -21.69
C ASN A 199 -5.42 -2.38 -22.53
N VAL A 200 -5.67 -3.56 -23.10
CA VAL A 200 -4.74 -4.23 -24.02
C VAL A 200 -4.55 -3.41 -25.28
N GLN A 201 -5.63 -2.96 -25.92
CA GLN A 201 -5.54 -2.11 -27.12
C GLN A 201 -4.76 -0.82 -26.85
N ARG A 202 -5.07 -0.14 -25.75
CA ARG A 202 -4.37 1.09 -25.33
C ARG A 202 -2.89 0.85 -25.05
N TYR A 203 -2.54 -0.32 -24.52
CA TYR A 203 -1.14 -0.70 -24.30
C TYR A 203 -0.41 -0.93 -25.62
N GLU A 204 -1.02 -1.69 -26.54
CA GLU A 204 -0.47 -1.95 -27.87
C GLU A 204 -0.26 -0.65 -28.67
N GLU A 205 -1.21 0.28 -28.62
CA GLU A 205 -1.05 1.61 -29.21
C GLU A 205 0.13 2.39 -28.64
N LYS A 206 0.32 2.36 -27.31
CA LYS A 206 1.46 2.99 -26.65
C LYS A 206 2.78 2.35 -27.07
N VAL A 207 2.81 1.03 -27.22
CA VAL A 207 4.00 0.29 -27.70
C VAL A 207 4.34 0.72 -29.12
N ARG A 208 3.37 0.70 -30.05
CA ARG A 208 3.57 1.15 -31.44
C ARG A 208 4.04 2.60 -31.51
N ALA A 209 3.39 3.51 -30.78
CA ALA A 209 3.77 4.91 -30.76
C ALA A 209 5.18 5.13 -30.17
N ALA A 210 5.58 4.33 -29.17
CA ALA A 210 6.93 4.38 -28.63
C ALA A 210 7.96 3.89 -29.66
N GLU A 211 7.69 2.78 -30.35
CA GLU A 211 8.56 2.26 -31.41
C GLU A 211 8.73 3.24 -32.58
N GLU A 212 7.66 3.88 -33.02
CA GLU A 212 7.70 4.92 -34.06
C GLU A 212 8.56 6.11 -33.64
N LYS A 213 8.38 6.60 -32.41
CA LYS A 213 9.23 7.67 -31.85
C LYS A 213 10.69 7.26 -31.77
N GLN A 214 10.99 6.02 -31.38
CA GLN A 214 12.37 5.53 -31.36
C GLN A 214 12.99 5.50 -32.76
N LYS A 215 12.23 5.06 -33.78
CA LYS A 215 12.67 5.09 -35.19
C LYS A 215 12.91 6.52 -35.68
N GLU A 216 12.01 7.45 -35.36
CA GLU A 216 12.15 8.86 -35.74
C GLU A 216 13.38 9.51 -35.08
N ILE A 217 13.59 9.25 -33.78
CA ILE A 217 14.76 9.74 -33.04
C ILE A 217 16.05 9.17 -33.65
N ALA A 218 16.08 7.87 -33.98
CA ALA A 218 17.21 7.25 -34.65
C ALA A 218 17.50 7.90 -36.02
N ARG A 219 16.45 8.15 -36.82
CA ARG A 219 16.58 8.85 -38.12
C ARG A 219 17.14 10.26 -37.95
N LYS A 220 16.57 11.06 -37.03
CA LYS A 220 17.02 12.42 -36.74
C LYS A 220 18.47 12.45 -36.23
N LYS A 221 18.89 11.47 -35.42
CA LYS A 221 20.29 11.33 -34.99
C LYS A 221 21.21 11.02 -36.16
N ALA A 222 20.80 10.12 -37.07
CA ALA A 222 21.58 9.79 -38.26
C ALA A 222 21.68 10.98 -39.23
N GLU A 223 20.59 11.73 -39.46
CA GLU A 223 20.58 12.95 -40.26
C GLU A 223 21.54 14.00 -39.66
N LYS A 224 21.47 14.25 -38.35
CA LYS A 224 22.39 15.18 -37.66
C LYS A 224 23.85 14.75 -37.71
N ALA A 225 24.14 13.45 -37.68
CA ALA A 225 25.50 12.93 -37.80
C ALA A 225 26.09 13.11 -39.22
N ASN A 226 25.24 13.17 -40.25
CA ASN A 226 25.64 13.36 -41.64
C ASN A 226 25.76 14.83 -42.07
N VAL A 227 25.31 15.79 -41.25
CA VAL A 227 25.56 17.21 -41.51
C VAL A 227 26.97 17.55 -41.01
N PRO A 228 27.95 17.84 -41.90
CA PRO A 228 29.29 18.20 -41.46
C PRO A 228 29.21 19.48 -40.63
N ALA A 229 29.88 19.48 -39.47
CA ALA A 229 29.98 20.65 -38.61
C ALA A 229 30.51 21.83 -39.44
N ALA A 230 29.68 22.85 -39.66
CA ALA A 230 30.10 24.10 -40.27
C ALA A 230 31.25 24.67 -39.43
N LYS A 231 32.44 24.76 -40.02
CA LYS A 231 33.65 25.29 -39.37
C LYS A 231 33.43 26.77 -38.99
N PRO A 232 34.03 27.22 -37.86
CA PRO A 232 33.88 28.57 -37.34
C PRO A 232 34.41 29.64 -38.30
#